data_AF-A0A066VKP0-F1
#
_entry.id   AF-A0A066VKP0-F1
#
_cell.length_a   1.000
_cell.length_b   1.000
_cell.length_c   1.000
_cell.angle_alpha   90.00
_cell.angle_beta   90.00
_cell.angle_gamma   90.00
#
_symmetry.space_group_name_H-M   'P 1'
#
loop_
_entity.id
_entity.type
_entity.pdbx_description
1 polymer ?
#
loop_
_entity_poly.entity_id
_entity_poly.type
_entity_poly.pdbx_seq_one_letter_code
_entity_poly.pdbx_strand_id
1 'polypeptide(L)' 'SPTRMVHQYNDYEGFNFSGTCGDSTYEEYPLTSSGYTGGSPGPDRCVVGASWGDFCGAITHVSA' A
#
# COMPACT_ATOMS: atom_id res chain seq x y z
N SER A 1 9.35 5.28 18.95
CA SER A 1 8.50 5.93 17.94
C SER A 1 7.97 4.87 17.01
N PRO A 2 6.64 4.71 16.82
CA PRO A 2 6.17 3.83 15.78
C PRO A 2 6.60 4.45 14.45
N THR A 3 7.47 3.75 13.74
CA THR A 3 7.85 4.05 12.36
C THR A 3 6.55 4.28 11.58
N ARG A 4 6.45 5.45 10.94
CA ARG A 4 5.25 5.98 10.29
C ARG A 4 4.55 4.87 9.49
N MET A 5 3.41 4.37 9.97
CA MET A 5 2.74 3.21 9.40
C MET A 5 2.05 3.47 8.05
N VAL A 6 2.03 4.73 7.61
CA VAL A 6 1.44 5.16 6.36
C VAL A 6 2.53 5.80 5.53
N HIS A 7 2.80 5.18 4.40
CA HIS A 7 3.67 5.72 3.39
C HIS A 7 2.82 6.07 2.18
N GLN A 8 3.03 7.27 1.66
CA GLN A 8 2.51 7.64 0.35
C GLN A 8 3.06 6.60 -0.64
N TYR A 9 2.17 6.01 -1.43
CA TYR A 9 2.60 5.16 -2.52
C TYR A 9 3.42 5.99 -3.51
N ASN A 10 4.64 5.56 -3.78
CA ASN A 10 5.49 6.16 -4.79
C ASN A 10 5.63 5.13 -5.90
N ASP A 11 5.16 5.47 -7.09
CA ASP A 11 5.05 4.60 -8.26
C ASP A 11 6.42 4.24 -8.88
N TYR A 12 7.29 3.58 -8.11
CA TYR A 12 8.59 3.12 -8.58
C TYR A 12 8.47 1.88 -9.48
N GLU A 13 7.38 1.12 -9.33
CA GLU A 13 7.11 -0.11 -10.08
C GLU A 13 6.29 0.10 -11.36
N GLY A 14 5.65 1.27 -11.54
CA GLY A 14 4.85 1.60 -12.72
C GLY A 14 3.40 1.10 -12.68
N PHE A 15 2.82 0.97 -11.49
CA PHE A 15 1.42 0.57 -11.31
C PHE A 15 0.46 1.76 -11.43
N ASN A 16 -0.62 1.57 -12.19
CA ASN A 16 -1.67 2.56 -12.36
C ASN A 16 -2.99 2.08 -11.73
N PHE A 17 -3.46 2.81 -10.71
CA PHE A 17 -4.68 2.49 -9.95
C PHE A 17 -5.91 3.34 -10.34
N SER A 18 -5.80 4.23 -11.33
CA SER A 18 -6.91 5.12 -11.74
C SER A 18 -8.16 4.40 -12.24
N GLY A 19 -8.04 3.12 -12.64
CA GLY A 19 -9.15 2.27 -13.05
C GLY A 19 -9.71 1.36 -11.95
N THR A 20 -9.06 1.28 -10.80
CA THR A 20 -9.45 0.38 -9.71
C THR A 20 -10.05 1.10 -8.51
N CYS A 21 -9.72 2.38 -8.32
CA CYS A 21 -10.36 3.23 -7.31
C CYS A 21 -10.50 4.68 -7.81
N GLY A 22 -11.48 5.41 -7.27
CA GLY A 22 -11.82 6.77 -7.70
C GLY A 22 -10.89 7.87 -7.17
N ASP A 23 -9.85 7.50 -6.43
CA ASP A 23 -8.89 8.44 -5.84
C ASP A 23 -7.74 8.76 -6.80
N SER A 24 -7.12 9.92 -6.61
CA SER A 24 -5.93 10.39 -7.32
C SER A 24 -4.66 10.34 -6.46
N THR A 25 -4.80 10.06 -5.17
CA THR A 25 -3.69 9.79 -4.26
C THR A 25 -3.88 8.46 -3.54
N TYR A 26 -2.75 7.79 -3.27
CA TYR A 26 -2.76 6.43 -2.74
C TYR A 26 -1.80 6.28 -1.57
N GLU A 27 -2.19 5.43 -0.64
CA GLU A 27 -1.39 4.98 0.50
C GLU A 27 -1.17 3.47 0.41
N GLU A 28 -0.08 2.98 0.99
CA GLU A 28 0.21 1.56 1.08
C GLU A 28 0.38 1.07 2.52
N TYR A 29 -0.09 -0.15 2.77
CA TYR A 29 -0.04 -0.81 4.08
C TYR A 29 0.50 -2.24 3.94
N PRO A 30 1.28 -2.76 4.90
CA PRO A 30 1.73 -4.15 4.88
C PRO A 30 0.57 -5.13 4.81
N LEU A 31 0.59 -6.00 3.80
CA LEU A 31 -0.40 -7.06 3.64
C LEU A 31 0.10 -8.33 4.31
N THR A 32 -0.48 -8.71 5.44
CA THR A 32 -0.17 -9.93 6.17
C THR A 32 -1.42 -10.77 6.39
N SER A 33 -1.26 -12.06 6.66
CA SER A 33 -2.38 -13.00 6.82
C SER A 33 -3.21 -12.78 8.10
N SER A 34 -2.66 -12.11 9.11
CA SER A 34 -3.29 -11.93 10.43
C SER A 34 -3.43 -10.46 10.83
N GLY A 35 -3.23 -9.52 9.89
CA GLY A 35 -3.07 -8.10 10.18
C GLY A 35 -1.66 -7.77 10.68
N TYR A 36 -1.22 -6.56 10.39
CA TYR A 36 0.12 -6.09 10.73
C TYR A 36 0.12 -5.39 12.09
N THR A 37 0.91 -5.91 13.03
CA THR A 37 1.01 -5.38 14.41
C THR A 37 2.36 -4.72 14.68
N GLY A 38 3.19 -4.49 13.66
CA GLY A 38 4.56 -4.00 13.76
C GLY A 38 5.62 -5.07 13.41
N GLY A 39 6.88 -4.64 13.27
CA GLY A 39 8.01 -5.51 12.90
C GLY A 39 8.45 -5.34 11.45
N SER A 40 8.97 -6.41 10.85
CA SER A 40 9.30 -6.40 9.42
C SER A 40 8.00 -6.48 8.59
N PRO A 41 7.72 -5.54 7.69
CA PRO A 41 6.46 -5.50 6.94
C PRO A 41 6.36 -6.54 5.82
N GLY A 42 7.44 -7.27 5.51
CA GLY A 42 7.50 -8.13 4.31
C GLY A 42 7.42 -7.32 3.00
N PRO A 43 7.34 -7.98 1.84
CA PRO A 43 7.28 -7.33 0.53
C PRO A 43 5.87 -6.94 0.09
N ASP A 44 4.83 -7.54 0.67
CA ASP A 44 3.46 -7.41 0.18
C ASP A 44 2.74 -6.17 0.75
N ARG A 45 1.98 -5.48 -0.09
CA ARG A 45 1.23 -4.27 0.27
C ARG A 45 -0.20 -4.35 -0.24
N CYS A 46 -1.14 -3.83 0.55
CA CYS A 46 -2.40 -3.35 -0.01
C CYS A 46 -2.29 -1.85 -0.27
N VAL A 47 -2.86 -1.42 -1.40
CA VAL A 47 -2.93 -0.03 -1.82
C VAL A 47 -4.36 0.44 -1.61
N VAL A 48 -4.52 1.61 -0.98
CA VAL A 48 -5.82 2.22 -0.71
C VAL A 48 -5.86 3.67 -1.15
N GLY A 49 -7.04 4.16 -1.51
CA GLY A 49 -7.26 5.58 -1.81
C GLY A 49 -7.14 6.43 -0.54
N ALA A 50 -6.39 7.52 -0.59
CA ALA A 50 -6.08 8.32 0.60
C ALA A 50 -7.29 9.07 1.20
N SER A 51 -8.36 9.27 0.42
CA SER A 51 -9.55 10.02 0.86
C SER A 51 -10.43 9.22 1.82
N TRP A 52 -10.65 7.94 1.53
CA TRP A 52 -11.63 7.10 2.25
C TRP A 52 -11.12 5.69 2.60
N GLY A 53 -9.89 5.34 2.19
CA GLY A 53 -9.33 4.01 2.42
C GLY A 53 -9.90 2.92 1.49
N ASP A 54 -10.50 3.31 0.35
CA ASP A 54 -11.02 2.37 -0.62
C ASP A 54 -9.91 1.46 -1.17
N PHE A 55 -10.17 0.16 -1.25
CA PHE A 55 -9.19 -0.79 -1.77
C PHE A 55 -8.93 -0.54 -3.27
N CYS A 56 -7.68 -0.22 -3.61
CA CYS A 56 -7.23 0.04 -4.97
C CYS A 56 -6.48 -1.16 -5.59
N GLY A 57 -5.84 -1.99 -4.76
CA GLY A 57 -5.10 -3.15 -5.25
C GLY A 57 -4.22 -3.80 -4.20
N ALA A 58 -3.60 -4.93 -4.57
CA ALA A 58 -2.58 -5.60 -3.78
C ALA A 58 -1.34 -5.82 -4.67
N ILE A 59 -0.17 -5.47 -4.15
CA ILE A 59 1.09 -5.54 -4.87
C ILE A 59 2.13 -6.28 -4.01
N THR A 60 3.17 -6.79 -4.67
CA THR A 60 4.37 -7.30 -4.00
C THR A 60 5.57 -6.53 -4.54
N HIS A 61 6.38 -5.97 -3.63
CA HIS A 61 7.66 -5.40 -4.06
C HIS A 61 8.58 -6.55 -4.48
N VAL A 62 8.89 -6.62 -5.76
CA VAL A 62 10.00 -7.43 -6.23
C VAL A 62 11.25 -6.59 -6.03
N SER A 63 12.03 -6.88 -4.99
CA SER A 63 13.41 -6.41 -4.94
C SER A 63 14.16 -7.04 -6.11
N ALA A 64 14.60 -6.23 -7.07
CA ALA A 64 15.51 -6.66 -8.13
C ALA A 64 16.83 -7.19 -7.54
#